data_AF-A0A8K1GSQ7-F1
#
_entry.id   AF-A0A8K1GSQ7-F1
#
_cell.length_a   1.000
_cell.length_b   1.000
_cell.length_c   1.000
_cell.angle_alpha   90.00
_cell.angle_beta   90.00
_cell.angle_gamma   90.00
#
_symmetry.space_group_name_H-M   'P 1'
#
loop_
_entity.id
_entity.type
_entity.pdbx_description
1 polymer ?
#
loop_
_entity_poly.entity_id
_entity_poly.type
_entity_poly.pdbx_seq_one_letter_code
_entity_poly.pdbx_strand_id
1 'polypeptide(L)'
;LLVLKNQDLQDSIKPQKVEFHSLNFNTTLHWQPGWAKEARDALYFVQYKVYGQSTWQNKEECWGISSHVCDLTHETSDIQEPYYSRVRAAWAGVYSSWSLSCRFTPWRETVIGPPMVTVAHSNKSITVKLQAPRSPYRRKRGSTIPMTNYYDLLYQVFIINNLLDE
;
A
#
# COMPACT_ATOMS: atom_id res chain seq x y z
N LEU A 1 31.90 -3.71 -25.89
CA LEU A 1 32.06 -4.17 -24.48
C LEU A 1 31.38 -3.25 -23.45
N LEU A 2 31.63 -1.92 -23.45
CA LEU A 2 31.03 -1.01 -22.46
C LEU A 2 29.50 -0.97 -22.50
N VAL A 3 28.92 -1.00 -23.71
CA VAL A 3 27.45 -0.99 -23.91
C VAL A 3 26.81 -2.27 -23.36
N LEU A 4 27.41 -3.44 -23.60
CA LEU A 4 26.92 -4.72 -23.08
C LEU A 4 26.99 -4.78 -21.55
N LYS A 5 28.11 -4.36 -20.96
CA LYS A 5 28.26 -4.25 -19.49
C LYS A 5 27.24 -3.30 -18.86
N ASN A 6 26.86 -2.23 -19.56
CA ASN A 6 25.87 -1.28 -19.07
C ASN A 6 24.45 -1.87 -19.14
N GLN A 7 24.13 -2.64 -20.19
CA GLN A 7 22.86 -3.34 -20.29
C GLN A 7 22.70 -4.41 -19.21
N ASP A 8 23.74 -5.22 -18.99
CA ASP A 8 23.74 -6.24 -17.92
C ASP A 8 23.50 -5.59 -16.54
N LEU A 9 24.11 -4.43 -16.29
CA LEU A 9 23.89 -3.68 -15.07
C LEU A 9 22.45 -3.16 -14.97
N GLN A 10 21.90 -2.56 -16.03
CA GLN A 10 20.51 -2.07 -16.06
C GLN A 10 19.49 -3.16 -15.72
N ASP A 11 19.69 -4.36 -16.26
CA ASP A 11 18.80 -5.50 -16.02
C ASP A 11 19.02 -6.09 -14.62
N SER A 12 20.26 -6.07 -14.11
CA SER A 12 20.58 -6.58 -12.78
C SER A 12 20.08 -5.72 -11.63
N ILE A 13 19.97 -4.40 -11.81
CA ILE A 13 19.44 -3.48 -10.77
C ILE A 13 17.93 -3.27 -10.88
N LYS A 14 17.27 -3.84 -11.90
CA LYS A 14 15.84 -3.67 -12.16
C LYS A 14 14.99 -4.21 -10.99
N PRO A 15 14.10 -3.41 -10.39
CA PRO A 15 13.21 -3.86 -9.32
C PRO A 15 12.34 -5.05 -9.75
N GLN A 16 12.04 -5.95 -8.82
CA GLN A 16 11.23 -7.14 -9.04
C GLN A 16 9.97 -7.11 -8.16
N LYS A 17 8.95 -7.90 -8.51
CA LYS A 17 7.71 -8.09 -7.72
C LYS A 17 7.11 -6.76 -7.23
N VAL A 18 6.75 -5.90 -8.18
CA VAL A 18 6.16 -4.59 -7.90
C VAL A 18 4.68 -4.75 -7.62
N GLU A 19 4.26 -4.57 -6.37
CA GLU A 19 2.92 -4.94 -5.89
C GLU A 19 2.31 -3.83 -5.03
N PHE A 20 0.99 -3.64 -5.17
CA PHE A 20 0.22 -2.76 -4.30
C PHE A 20 -0.21 -3.52 -3.04
N HIS A 21 -0.08 -2.87 -1.90
CA HIS A 21 -0.58 -3.34 -0.62
C HIS A 21 -1.52 -2.28 -0.06
N SER A 22 -2.77 -2.65 0.22
CA SER A 22 -3.77 -1.70 0.69
C SER A 22 -4.55 -2.23 1.88
N LEU A 23 -4.57 -1.46 2.97
CA LEU A 23 -5.29 -1.75 4.20
C LEU A 23 -6.15 -0.54 4.59
N ASN A 24 -7.46 -0.71 4.63
CA ASN A 24 -8.41 0.37 4.88
C ASN A 24 -8.17 1.59 3.94
N PHE A 25 -7.82 1.35 2.68
CA PHE A 25 -7.39 2.35 1.69
C PHE A 25 -6.08 3.10 1.99
N ASN A 26 -5.32 2.73 3.01
CA ASN A 26 -3.92 3.13 3.09
C ASN A 26 -3.13 2.24 2.11
N THR A 27 -2.67 2.83 1.00
CA THR A 27 -2.16 2.12 -0.15
C THR A 27 -0.68 2.42 -0.33
N THR A 28 0.13 1.37 -0.34
CA THR A 28 1.58 1.44 -0.53
C THR A 28 2.01 0.55 -1.68
N LEU A 29 3.03 0.97 -2.42
CA LEU A 29 3.70 0.16 -3.44
C LEU A 29 4.94 -0.48 -2.82
N HIS A 30 5.11 -1.79 -2.99
CA HIS A 30 6.26 -2.55 -2.54
C HIS A 30 6.99 -3.15 -3.74
N TRP A 31 8.31 -3.32 -3.61
CA TRP A 31 9.10 -4.05 -4.58
C TRP A 31 10.27 -4.76 -3.92
N GLN A 32 10.83 -5.75 -4.62
CA GLN A 32 12.12 -6.35 -4.30
C GLN A 32 13.23 -5.64 -5.08
N PRO A 33 14.44 -5.50 -4.52
CA PRO A 33 15.58 -4.99 -5.27
C PRO A 33 15.91 -5.90 -6.46
N GLY A 34 16.72 -5.39 -7.38
CA GLY A 34 17.35 -6.21 -8.40
C GLY A 34 18.31 -7.25 -7.81
N TRP A 35 18.86 -8.13 -8.65
CA TRP A 35 19.74 -9.22 -8.23
C TRP A 35 21.23 -8.86 -8.15
N ALA A 36 21.61 -7.63 -8.52
CA ALA A 36 22.95 -7.09 -8.30
C ALA A 36 23.25 -6.93 -6.80
N LYS A 37 24.21 -7.68 -6.27
CA LYS A 37 24.54 -7.70 -4.83
C LYS A 37 25.26 -6.43 -4.37
N GLU A 38 25.93 -5.76 -5.31
CA GLU A 38 26.74 -4.56 -5.11
C GLU A 38 25.87 -3.30 -5.06
N ALA A 39 24.65 -3.35 -5.61
CA ALA A 39 23.73 -2.23 -5.71
C ALA A 39 22.94 -1.97 -4.41
N ARG A 40 23.60 -2.06 -3.25
CA ARG A 40 22.96 -1.90 -1.93
C ARG A 40 22.44 -0.49 -1.68
N ASP A 41 23.10 0.50 -2.27
CA ASP A 41 22.75 1.92 -2.16
C ASP A 41 22.02 2.43 -3.41
N ALA A 42 21.29 1.54 -4.10
CA ALA A 42 20.46 1.94 -5.22
C ALA A 42 19.33 2.88 -4.77
N LEU A 43 19.04 3.87 -5.59
CA LEU A 43 17.92 4.80 -5.39
C LEU A 43 16.75 4.41 -6.28
N TYR A 44 15.54 4.54 -5.76
CA TYR A 44 14.31 4.19 -6.45
C TYR A 44 13.47 5.41 -6.78
N PHE A 45 12.79 5.33 -7.92
CA PHE A 45 11.93 6.38 -8.45
C PHE A 45 10.60 5.77 -8.80
N VAL A 46 9.51 6.32 -8.27
CA VAL A 46 8.15 5.79 -8.45
C VAL A 46 7.32 6.72 -9.32
N GLN A 47 6.55 6.12 -10.23
CA GLN A 47 5.50 6.79 -10.97
C GLN A 47 4.18 6.05 -10.82
N TYR A 48 3.07 6.75 -11.01
CA TYR A 48 1.73 6.19 -10.99
C TYR A 48 0.87 6.80 -12.10
N LYS A 49 -0.23 6.12 -12.43
CA LYS A 49 -1.27 6.67 -13.29
C LYS A 49 -2.60 5.95 -13.08
N VAL A 50 -3.68 6.63 -13.45
CA VAL A 50 -5.00 6.01 -13.60
C VAL A 50 -5.04 5.20 -14.90
N TYR A 51 -5.71 4.06 -14.88
CA TYR A 51 -5.95 3.24 -16.07
C TYR A 51 -6.65 4.04 -17.16
N GLY A 52 -6.25 3.81 -18.42
CA GLY A 52 -6.75 4.59 -19.56
C GLY A 52 -6.07 5.94 -19.76
N GLN A 53 -5.39 6.49 -18.76
CA GLN A 53 -4.55 7.68 -18.97
C GLN A 53 -3.22 7.32 -19.65
N SER A 54 -2.76 8.23 -20.52
CA SER A 54 -1.50 8.09 -21.26
C SER A 54 -0.29 8.54 -20.44
N THR A 55 -0.44 9.60 -19.65
CA THR A 55 0.65 10.25 -18.91
C THR A 55 0.93 9.58 -17.57
N TRP A 56 2.21 9.34 -17.29
CA TRP A 56 2.69 8.91 -15.97
C TRP A 56 3.01 10.12 -15.11
N GLN A 57 2.63 10.08 -13.83
CA GLN A 57 2.93 11.10 -12.84
C GLN A 57 4.07 10.64 -11.93
N ASN A 58 4.98 11.54 -11.58
CA ASN A 58 6.04 11.27 -10.60
C ASN A 58 5.44 11.33 -9.19
N LYS A 59 5.84 10.39 -8.33
CA LYS A 59 5.65 10.54 -6.88
C LYS A 59 6.88 11.22 -6.30
N GLU A 60 6.81 12.53 -6.12
CA GLU A 60 7.94 13.38 -5.72
C GLU A 60 8.58 12.90 -4.40
N GLU A 61 7.77 12.49 -3.43
CA GLU A 61 8.23 11.99 -2.12
C GLU A 61 8.93 10.62 -2.22
N CYS A 62 8.79 9.93 -3.36
CA CYS A 62 9.45 8.67 -3.67
C CYS A 62 10.41 8.81 -4.86
N TRP A 63 10.91 10.03 -5.11
CA TRP A 63 11.82 10.32 -6.21
C TRP A 63 13.29 10.32 -5.74
N GLY A 64 13.90 9.12 -5.72
CA GLY A 64 15.27 8.92 -5.27
C GLY A 64 15.39 8.43 -3.83
N ILE A 65 14.49 7.53 -3.43
CA ILE A 65 14.49 6.93 -2.07
C ILE A 65 15.30 5.63 -2.04
N SER A 66 15.92 5.29 -0.91
CA SER A 66 16.57 3.98 -0.70
C SER A 66 15.61 2.91 -0.17
N SER A 67 14.42 3.32 0.28
CA SER A 67 13.36 2.42 0.75
C SER A 67 12.79 1.59 -0.41
N HIS A 68 12.31 0.39 -0.10
CA HIS A 68 11.62 -0.51 -1.04
C HIS A 68 10.08 -0.40 -0.98
N VAL A 69 9.59 0.65 -0.33
CA VAL A 69 8.17 0.96 -0.21
C VAL A 69 7.94 2.45 -0.49
N CYS A 70 6.82 2.73 -1.16
CA CYS A 70 6.34 4.09 -1.43
C CYS A 70 4.86 4.21 -1.06
N ASP A 71 4.50 5.28 -0.33
CA ASP A 71 3.10 5.59 -0.02
C ASP A 71 2.42 6.24 -1.25
N LEU A 72 1.33 5.64 -1.71
CA LEU A 72 0.49 6.11 -2.81
C LEU A 72 -0.97 6.33 -2.37
N THR A 73 -1.20 6.49 -1.07
CA THR A 73 -2.54 6.62 -0.46
C THR A 73 -3.30 7.81 -1.03
N HIS A 74 -2.64 8.94 -1.24
CA HIS A 74 -3.28 10.14 -1.78
C HIS A 74 -3.48 10.06 -3.30
N GLU A 75 -2.55 9.41 -3.98
CA GLU A 75 -2.53 9.21 -5.42
C GLU A 75 -3.62 8.23 -5.87
N THR A 76 -4.03 7.33 -4.98
CA THR A 76 -5.09 6.33 -5.18
C THR A 76 -6.40 6.67 -4.45
N SER A 77 -6.65 7.96 -4.20
CA SER A 77 -7.80 8.40 -3.42
C SER A 77 -9.17 8.21 -4.08
N ASP A 78 -9.21 8.13 -5.42
CA ASP A 78 -10.43 7.73 -6.12
C ASP A 78 -10.53 6.21 -6.10
N ILE A 79 -11.24 5.71 -5.09
CA ILE A 79 -11.27 4.28 -4.78
C ILE A 79 -11.87 3.42 -5.90
N GLN A 80 -12.65 3.98 -6.82
CA GLN A 80 -13.29 3.24 -7.90
C GLN A 80 -12.38 3.07 -9.12
N GLU A 81 -11.38 3.95 -9.26
CA GLU A 81 -10.50 3.94 -10.41
C GLU A 81 -9.46 2.81 -10.34
N PRO A 82 -9.10 2.18 -11.47
CA PRO A 82 -7.96 1.30 -11.54
C PRO A 82 -6.67 2.10 -11.72
N TYR A 83 -5.59 1.66 -11.09
CA TYR A 83 -4.29 2.29 -11.12
C TYR A 83 -3.21 1.33 -11.61
N TYR A 84 -2.18 1.91 -12.21
CA TYR A 84 -0.88 1.27 -12.37
C TYR A 84 0.18 2.10 -11.65
N SER A 85 1.21 1.44 -11.16
CA SER A 85 2.44 2.08 -10.72
C SER A 85 3.64 1.41 -11.38
N ARG A 86 4.75 2.14 -11.45
CA ARG A 86 6.02 1.60 -11.90
C ARG A 86 7.16 2.18 -11.10
N VAL A 87 8.20 1.38 -10.92
CA VAL A 87 9.42 1.76 -10.22
C VAL A 87 10.64 1.44 -11.06
N ARG A 88 11.67 2.27 -10.99
CA ARG A 88 12.99 1.98 -11.55
C ARG A 88 14.06 2.27 -10.51
N ALA A 89 15.20 1.61 -10.65
CA ALA A 89 16.37 1.84 -9.83
C ALA A 89 17.39 2.73 -10.56
N ALA A 90 18.21 3.45 -9.80
CA ALA A 90 19.45 4.05 -10.27
C ALA A 90 20.60 3.66 -9.36
N TRP A 91 21.73 3.28 -9.96
CA TRP A 91 22.96 2.96 -9.24
C TRP A 91 24.17 3.25 -10.13
N ALA A 92 25.24 3.81 -9.55
CA ALA A 92 26.47 4.15 -10.27
C ALA A 92 26.24 4.97 -11.58
N GLY A 93 25.26 5.88 -11.58
CA GLY A 93 24.90 6.70 -12.74
C GLY A 93 24.09 6.00 -13.84
N VAL A 94 23.70 4.74 -13.61
CA VAL A 94 22.91 3.92 -14.54
C VAL A 94 21.49 3.75 -14.02
N TYR A 95 20.49 3.87 -14.90
CA TYR A 95 19.08 3.66 -14.59
C TYR A 95 18.58 2.35 -15.17
N SER A 96 17.83 1.56 -14.39
CA SER A 96 17.11 0.41 -14.95
C SER A 96 15.97 0.82 -15.87
N SER A 97 15.49 -0.14 -16.67
CA SER A 97 14.14 -0.04 -17.23
C SER A 97 13.09 -0.01 -16.11
N TRP A 98 11.90 0.50 -16.43
CA TRP A 98 10.78 0.52 -15.49
C TRP A 98 10.22 -0.90 -15.25
N SER A 99 9.92 -1.20 -13.99
CA SER A 99 9.17 -2.38 -13.58
C SER A 99 7.73 -1.97 -13.26
N LEU A 100 6.78 -2.57 -13.95
CA LEU A 100 5.36 -2.23 -13.88
C LEU A 100 4.65 -3.12 -12.85
N SER A 101 3.72 -2.54 -12.10
CA SER A 101 2.81 -3.28 -11.22
C SER A 101 1.69 -3.96 -12.00
N CYS A 102 1.01 -4.92 -11.37
CA CYS A 102 -0.33 -5.30 -11.80
C CYS A 102 -1.30 -4.10 -11.66
N ARG A 103 -2.43 -4.16 -12.36
CA ARG A 103 -3.52 -3.19 -12.21
C ARG A 103 -4.15 -3.38 -10.84
N PHE A 104 -4.40 -2.28 -10.13
CA PHE A 104 -4.97 -2.28 -8.78
C PHE A 104 -6.17 -1.33 -8.69
N THR A 105 -7.30 -1.80 -8.17
CA THR A 105 -8.48 -0.96 -7.87
C THR A 105 -8.74 -0.96 -6.37
N PRO A 106 -8.58 0.17 -5.64
CA PRO A 106 -8.69 0.22 -4.19
C PRO A 106 -10.00 -0.39 -3.66
N TRP A 107 -11.13 -0.05 -4.29
CA TRP A 107 -12.45 -0.56 -3.90
C TRP A 107 -12.57 -2.08 -3.95
N ARG A 108 -11.85 -2.74 -4.86
CA ARG A 108 -11.93 -4.19 -5.06
C ARG A 108 -10.90 -4.95 -4.24
N GLU A 109 -9.75 -4.33 -4.01
CA GLU A 109 -8.53 -5.04 -3.59
C GLU A 109 -7.99 -4.56 -2.24
N THR A 110 -8.54 -3.49 -1.62
CA THR A 110 -8.18 -3.16 -0.25
C THR A 110 -8.62 -4.27 0.69
N VAL A 111 -7.74 -4.64 1.62
CA VAL A 111 -8.13 -5.44 2.77
C VAL A 111 -8.79 -4.51 3.79
N ILE A 112 -9.89 -4.95 4.39
CA ILE A 112 -10.53 -4.26 5.50
C ILE A 112 -9.98 -4.84 6.78
N GLY A 113 -9.38 -3.99 7.61
CA GLY A 113 -8.82 -4.39 8.90
C GLY A 113 -9.89 -4.75 9.94
N PRO A 114 -9.47 -5.33 11.09
CA PRO A 114 -10.40 -5.63 12.17
C PRO A 114 -11.00 -4.35 12.78
N PRO A 115 -12.17 -4.44 13.44
CA PRO A 115 -12.72 -3.34 14.21
C PRO A 115 -11.90 -3.13 15.49
N MET A 116 -11.90 -1.91 16.00
CA MET A 116 -11.45 -1.66 17.36
C MET A 116 -12.56 -2.09 18.33
N VAL A 117 -12.21 -2.93 19.30
CA VAL A 117 -13.13 -3.45 20.31
C VAL A 117 -12.84 -2.78 21.65
N THR A 118 -13.84 -2.16 22.24
CA THR A 118 -13.76 -1.62 23.61
C THR A 118 -14.79 -2.33 24.47
N VAL A 119 -14.35 -2.87 25.59
CA VAL A 119 -15.24 -3.53 26.56
C VAL A 119 -15.30 -2.67 27.81
N ALA A 120 -16.50 -2.31 28.22
CA ALA A 120 -16.76 -1.60 29.48
C ALA A 120 -17.61 -2.49 30.38
N HIS A 121 -17.18 -2.69 31.63
CA HIS A 121 -17.97 -3.40 32.62
C HIS A 121 -18.72 -2.39 33.50
N SER A 122 -19.92 -2.77 33.91
CA SER A 122 -20.69 -2.13 34.97
C SER A 122 -21.09 -3.20 35.99
N ASN A 123 -21.64 -2.80 37.14
CA ASN A 123 -22.03 -3.74 38.21
C ASN A 123 -22.94 -4.89 37.73
N LYS A 124 -23.70 -4.72 36.64
CA LYS A 124 -24.67 -5.73 36.15
C LYS A 124 -24.61 -6.00 34.65
N SER A 125 -23.67 -5.39 33.92
CA SER A 125 -23.61 -5.56 32.46
C SER A 125 -22.20 -5.39 31.91
N ILE A 126 -21.97 -6.01 30.76
CA ILE A 126 -20.77 -5.81 29.95
C ILE A 126 -21.24 -5.17 28.64
N THR A 127 -20.69 -4.00 28.32
CA THR A 127 -20.95 -3.30 27.07
C THR A 127 -19.77 -3.51 26.13
N VAL A 128 -20.01 -4.12 24.98
CA VAL A 128 -19.02 -4.29 23.91
C VAL A 128 -19.28 -3.25 22.84
N LYS A 129 -18.32 -2.34 22.63
CA LYS A 129 -18.37 -1.32 21.59
C LYS A 129 -17.42 -1.69 20.46
N LEU A 130 -17.97 -1.98 19.30
CA LEU A 130 -17.23 -2.19 18.06
C LEU A 130 -17.14 -0.87 17.29
N GLN A 131 -15.93 -0.51 16.88
CA GLN A 131 -15.70 0.66 16.02
C GLN A 131 -15.02 0.21 14.75
N ALA A 132 -15.65 0.47 13.61
CA ALA A 132 -15.07 0.12 12.32
C ALA A 132 -13.74 0.84 12.11
N PRO A 133 -12.79 0.20 11.39
CA PRO A 133 -11.57 0.89 10.99
C PRO A 133 -11.89 2.11 10.14
N ARG A 134 -10.92 3.02 10.02
CA ARG A 134 -11.09 4.29 9.32
C ARG A 134 -10.12 4.39 8.16
N SER A 135 -10.58 4.98 7.07
CA SER A 135 -9.76 5.30 5.92
C SER A 135 -8.90 6.54 6.18
N PRO A 136 -7.82 6.74 5.40
CA PRO A 136 -6.98 7.93 5.50
C PRO A 136 -7.69 9.21 4.98
N TYR A 137 -8.81 9.07 4.28
CA TYR A 137 -9.53 10.18 3.66
C TYR A 137 -10.36 10.95 4.69
N ARG A 138 -10.37 12.28 4.55
CA ARG A 138 -11.03 13.19 5.50
C ARG A 138 -12.32 13.77 4.92
N ARG A 139 -13.35 13.85 5.76
CA ARG A 139 -14.56 14.64 5.48
C ARG A 139 -14.25 16.13 5.49
N LYS A 140 -15.17 16.94 4.99
CA LYS A 140 -15.11 18.43 5.09
C LYS A 140 -14.84 18.94 6.51
N ARG A 141 -15.33 18.23 7.54
CA ARG A 141 -15.13 18.57 8.96
C ARG A 141 -13.81 18.02 9.56
N GLY A 142 -12.90 17.48 8.75
CA GLY A 142 -11.58 16.97 9.18
C GLY A 142 -11.54 15.54 9.72
N SER A 143 -12.68 14.97 10.14
CA SER A 143 -12.72 13.56 10.59
C SER A 143 -12.43 12.58 9.46
N THR A 144 -11.67 11.52 9.75
CA THR A 144 -11.45 10.39 8.84
C THR A 144 -12.74 9.62 8.59
N ILE A 145 -12.89 9.01 7.42
CA ILE A 145 -14.11 8.32 7.02
C ILE A 145 -14.05 6.87 7.52
N PRO A 146 -15.03 6.37 8.31
CA PRO A 146 -15.07 4.98 8.74
C PRO A 146 -15.39 4.07 7.54
N MET A 147 -14.88 2.84 7.58
CA MET A 147 -15.06 1.87 6.49
C MET A 147 -16.52 1.49 6.24
N THR A 148 -17.41 1.65 7.23
CA THR A 148 -18.87 1.47 7.09
C THR A 148 -19.53 2.46 6.14
N ASN A 149 -18.87 3.56 5.76
CA ASN A 149 -19.37 4.46 4.73
C ASN A 149 -19.12 3.92 3.30
N TYR A 150 -18.30 2.88 3.17
CA TYR A 150 -17.92 2.28 1.89
C TYR A 150 -18.48 0.86 1.78
N TYR A 151 -18.37 0.04 2.82
CA TYR A 151 -18.83 -1.35 2.81
C TYR A 151 -19.84 -1.61 3.92
N ASP A 152 -20.77 -2.53 3.65
CA ASP A 152 -21.64 -3.10 4.67
C ASP A 152 -20.84 -4.13 5.48
N LEU A 153 -20.42 -3.75 6.68
CA LEU A 153 -19.59 -4.58 7.55
C LEU A 153 -20.46 -5.40 8.50
N LEU A 154 -20.32 -6.72 8.42
CA LEU A 154 -20.92 -7.67 9.36
C LEU A 154 -19.86 -8.17 10.34
N TYR A 155 -20.13 -8.04 11.64
CA TYR A 155 -19.24 -8.55 12.68
C TYR A 155 -19.90 -9.71 13.43
N GLN A 156 -19.14 -10.79 13.62
CA GLN A 156 -19.52 -11.89 14.50
C GLN A 156 -18.82 -11.71 15.85
N VAL A 157 -19.60 -11.66 16.92
CA VAL A 157 -19.09 -11.49 18.28
C VAL A 157 -19.23 -12.80 19.03
N PHE A 158 -18.11 -13.31 19.54
CA PHE A 158 -18.06 -14.52 20.37
C PHE A 158 -17.76 -14.11 21.81
N ILE A 159 -18.57 -14.58 22.75
CA ILE A 159 -18.37 -14.38 24.18
C ILE A 159 -17.99 -15.74 24.76
N ILE A 160 -16.79 -15.82 25.35
CA ILE A 160 -16.25 -17.04 25.94
C ILE A 160 -16.13 -16.80 27.44
N ASN A 161 -16.79 -17.63 28.24
CA ASN A 161 -16.65 -17.63 29.69
C ASN A 161 -15.53 -18.61 30.08
N ASN A 162 -14.37 -18.08 30.46
CA ASN A 162 -13.23 -18.89 30.89
C ASN A 162 -13.32 -19.21 32.39
N LEU A 163 -14.46 -19.72 32.86
CA LEU A 163 -14.46 -20.42 34.14
C LEU A 163 -13.58 -21.65 33.94
N LEU A 164 -12.41 -21.66 34.59
CA LEU A 164 -11.67 -22.90 34.81
C LEU A 164 -12.62 -23.81 35.59
N ASP A 165 -13.03 -24.92 34.99
CA ASP A 165 -13.70 -25.99 35.72
C ASP A 165 -12.74 -26.41 36.84
N GLU A 166 -13.03 -26.02 38.08
CA GLU A 166 -12.38 -26.52 39.30
C GLU A 166 -12.72 -27.99 39.56
#